data_AF-A0A355TSJ6-F1
#
_entry.id   AF-A0A355TSJ6-F1
#
_cell.length_a   1.000
_cell.length_b   1.000
_cell.length_c   1.000
_cell.angle_alpha   90.00
_cell.angle_beta   90.00
_cell.angle_gamma   90.00
#
_symmetry.space_group_name_H-M   'P 1'
#
loop_
_entity.id
_entity.type
_entity.pdbx_description
1 polymer ?
#
loop_
_entity_poly.entity_id
_entity_poly.type
_entity_poly.pdbx_seq_one_letter_code
_entity_poly.pdbx_strand_id
1 'polypeptide(L)'
;NFTPVPRCNYRIGLPVEVEGKWQLELNSDDPKYGGSGYKVDQELAAQPVPFGSHQLSLELTLAPLACMFYTAKTLNAVEHVKSEELKEKAAAKAEVVSNSEPEDDRFRDKRSKIKFDHPLS
;
A
#
# COMPACT_ATOMS: atom_id res chain seq x y z
N ASN A 1 12.34 14.32 -25.64
CA ASN A 1 13.77 14.46 -26.00
C ASN A 1 13.91 14.25 -27.50
N PHE A 2 14.23 15.28 -28.27
CA PHE A 2 14.38 15.17 -29.74
C PHE A 2 15.85 15.01 -30.17
N THR A 3 16.72 14.57 -29.26
CA THR A 3 18.12 14.26 -29.55
C THR A 3 18.41 12.81 -29.16
N PRO A 4 19.32 12.12 -29.86
CA PRO A 4 19.66 10.73 -29.56
C PRO A 4 20.45 10.56 -28.26
N VAL A 5 20.82 11.66 -27.60
CA VAL A 5 21.60 11.63 -26.35
C VAL A 5 20.64 11.59 -25.15
N PRO A 6 20.73 10.60 -24.26
CA PRO A 6 19.94 10.57 -23.03
C PRO A 6 20.36 11.72 -22.09
N ARG A 7 19.42 12.20 -21.26
CA ARG A 7 19.70 13.28 -20.30
C ARG A 7 19.27 12.88 -18.90
N CYS A 8 20.24 12.78 -18.02
CA CYS A 8 20.02 12.58 -16.60
C CYS A 8 19.70 13.91 -15.92
N ASN A 9 19.03 13.87 -14.78
CA ASN A 9 18.81 15.02 -13.90
C ASN A 9 18.13 16.20 -14.64
N TYR A 10 17.28 15.89 -15.61
CA TYR A 10 16.57 16.91 -16.39
C TYR A 10 15.42 17.45 -15.55
N ARG A 11 15.37 18.78 -15.39
CA ARG A 11 14.39 19.42 -14.52
C ARG A 11 13.29 20.10 -15.33
N ILE A 12 12.04 19.91 -14.89
CA ILE A 12 10.86 20.59 -15.42
C ILE A 12 10.10 21.28 -14.29
N GLY A 13 9.60 22.48 -14.53
CA GLY A 13 8.76 23.20 -13.57
C GLY A 13 7.35 22.62 -13.55
N LEU A 14 6.74 22.54 -12.36
CA LEU A 14 5.37 22.05 -12.17
C LEU A 14 4.43 23.18 -11.71
N PRO A 15 3.16 23.16 -12.13
CA PRO A 15 2.16 24.08 -11.58
C PRO A 15 2.01 23.88 -10.07
N VAL A 16 1.74 24.96 -9.34
CA VAL A 16 1.74 25.00 -7.87
C VAL A 16 0.68 24.09 -7.25
N GLU A 17 -0.39 23.82 -7.99
CA GLU A 17 -1.54 23.02 -7.54
C GLU A 17 -1.28 21.51 -7.51
N VAL A 18 -0.15 21.05 -8.07
CA VAL A 18 0.12 19.62 -8.29
C VAL A 18 1.33 19.17 -7.49
N GLU A 19 1.11 19.02 -6.19
CA GLU A 19 2.04 18.34 -5.28
C GLU A 19 1.79 16.83 -5.32
N GLY A 20 2.87 16.03 -5.26
CA GLY A 20 2.75 14.58 -5.08
C GLY A 20 3.64 13.73 -5.97
N LYS A 21 3.23 12.46 -6.11
CA LYS A 21 3.91 11.46 -6.92
C LYS A 21 3.41 11.50 -8.36
N TRP A 22 4.34 11.42 -9.28
CA TRP A 22 4.10 11.36 -10.72
C TRP A 22 4.45 9.98 -11.22
N GLN A 23 3.54 9.33 -11.95
CA GLN A 23 3.76 8.02 -12.53
C GLN A 23 4.00 8.15 -14.03
N LEU A 24 4.97 7.38 -14.54
CA LEU A 24 5.21 7.22 -15.98
C LEU A 24 4.11 6.34 -16.57
N GLU A 25 3.27 6.92 -17.43
CA GLU A 25 2.21 6.19 -18.13
C GLU A 25 2.65 5.67 -19.49
N LEU A 26 3.47 6.47 -20.19
CA LEU A 26 3.94 6.13 -21.53
C LEU A 26 5.39 6.53 -21.69
N ASN A 27 6.20 5.58 -22.16
CA ASN A 27 7.52 5.82 -22.68
C ASN A 27 7.60 5.24 -24.09
N SER A 28 7.85 6.10 -25.08
CA SER A 28 8.02 5.66 -26.47
C SER A 28 9.34 4.92 -26.73
N ASP A 29 10.32 5.01 -25.82
CA ASP A 29 11.57 4.24 -25.88
C ASP A 29 11.46 2.84 -25.24
N ASP A 30 10.27 2.45 -24.77
CA ASP A 30 10.01 1.10 -24.27
C ASP A 30 10.26 0.04 -25.37
N PRO A 31 10.95 -1.08 -25.08
CA PRO A 31 11.25 -2.12 -26.08
C PRO A 31 10.00 -2.67 -26.78
N LYS A 32 8.82 -2.61 -26.14
CA LYS A 32 7.56 -3.03 -26.77
C LYS A 32 7.18 -2.19 -28.01
N TYR A 33 7.71 -0.97 -28.11
CA TYR A 33 7.53 -0.08 -29.25
C TYR A 33 8.76 -0.06 -30.18
N GLY A 34 9.74 -0.95 -29.97
CA GLY A 34 11.00 -0.96 -30.71
C GLY A 34 12.03 0.08 -30.25
N GLY A 35 11.83 0.66 -29.06
CA GLY A 35 12.79 1.57 -28.44
C GLY A 35 14.01 0.87 -27.85
N SER A 36 14.95 1.66 -27.34
CA SER A 36 16.21 1.16 -26.77
C SER A 36 16.06 0.52 -25.38
N GLY A 37 14.94 0.76 -24.70
CA GLY A 37 14.71 0.32 -23.33
C GLY A 37 15.63 1.02 -22.33
N TYR A 38 15.98 2.28 -22.59
CA TYR A 38 16.80 3.06 -21.69
C TYR A 38 16.15 3.15 -20.31
N LYS A 39 16.95 2.98 -19.26
CA LYS A 39 16.44 2.96 -17.89
C LYS A 39 15.95 4.35 -17.49
N VAL A 40 14.67 4.44 -17.13
CA VAL A 40 13.99 5.65 -16.67
C VAL A 40 13.19 5.36 -15.42
N ASP A 41 12.98 6.40 -14.62
CA ASP A 41 12.23 6.32 -13.38
C ASP A 41 10.71 6.22 -13.65
N GLN A 42 10.09 5.20 -13.07
CA GLN A 42 8.65 4.94 -13.22
C GLN A 42 7.79 5.81 -12.31
N GLU A 43 8.31 6.16 -11.14
CA GLU A 43 7.67 7.08 -10.21
C GLU A 43 8.65 8.19 -9.83
N LEU A 44 8.16 9.41 -9.81
CA LEU A 44 8.92 10.61 -9.49
C LEU A 44 8.18 11.41 -8.42
N ALA A 45 8.91 12.06 -7.54
CA ALA A 45 8.31 12.94 -6.54
C ALA A 45 8.57 14.40 -6.93
N ALA A 46 7.53 15.23 -6.85
CA ALA A 46 7.70 16.67 -6.95
C ALA A 46 8.61 17.17 -5.82
N GLN A 47 9.57 18.04 -6.15
CA GLN A 47 10.50 18.63 -5.21
C GLN A 47 10.19 20.12 -5.04
N PRO A 48 10.32 20.68 -3.82
CA PRO A 48 10.17 22.11 -3.55
C PRO A 48 11.41 22.91 -3.99
N VAL A 49 11.83 22.72 -5.24
CA VAL A 49 12.97 23.38 -5.86
C VAL A 49 12.43 24.24 -7.00
N PRO A 50 12.53 25.58 -6.92
CA PRO A 50 12.06 26.46 -7.98
C PRO A 50 12.78 26.22 -9.30
N PHE A 51 12.03 26.20 -10.40
CA PHE A 51 12.58 26.05 -11.75
C PHE A 51 11.74 26.82 -12.77
N GLY A 52 12.38 27.74 -13.51
CA GLY A 52 11.67 28.67 -14.40
C GLY A 52 10.72 29.58 -13.60
N SER A 53 9.44 29.60 -13.98
CA SER A 53 8.37 30.36 -13.30
C SER A 53 7.63 29.57 -12.22
N HIS A 54 8.09 28.37 -11.88
CA HIS A 54 7.40 27.43 -11.00
C HIS A 54 8.17 27.23 -9.68
N GLN A 55 7.45 27.11 -8.56
CA GLN A 55 8.03 26.88 -7.24
C GLN A 55 8.37 25.40 -7.00
N LEU A 56 7.64 24.50 -7.65
CA LEU A 56 7.86 23.06 -7.63
C LEU A 56 8.53 22.63 -8.93
N SER A 57 9.31 21.55 -8.86
CA SER A 57 9.87 20.93 -10.06
C SER A 57 9.99 19.42 -9.93
N LEU A 58 10.07 18.76 -11.08
CA LEU A 58 10.34 17.35 -11.21
C LEU A 58 11.74 17.17 -11.80
N GLU A 59 12.54 16.31 -11.19
CA GLU A 59 13.80 15.84 -11.75
C GLU A 59 13.58 14.47 -12.37
N LEU A 60 13.93 14.30 -13.64
CA LEU A 60 13.69 13.06 -14.37
C LEU A 60 14.85 12.71 -15.30
N THR A 61 14.92 11.43 -15.65
CA THR A 61 15.81 10.93 -16.69
C THR A 61 15.08 10.84 -18.02
N LEU A 62 15.56 11.58 -19.03
CA LEU A 62 15.02 11.53 -20.38
C LEU A 62 15.73 10.46 -21.22
N ALA A 63 14.95 9.50 -21.70
CA ALA A 63 15.39 8.51 -22.69
C ALA A 63 15.82 9.17 -24.02
N PRO A 64 16.69 8.51 -24.81
CA PRO A 64 17.17 9.03 -26.08
C PRO A 64 16.05 9.08 -27.12
N LEU A 65 15.95 10.18 -27.87
CA LEU A 65 14.97 10.40 -28.93
C LEU A 65 13.51 10.04 -28.56
N ALA A 66 13.14 10.17 -27.28
CA ALA A 66 11.89 9.66 -26.75
C ALA A 66 10.90 10.77 -26.36
N CYS A 67 9.61 10.48 -26.48
CA CYS A 67 8.53 11.14 -25.76
C CYS A 67 8.10 10.29 -24.55
N MET A 68 7.92 10.95 -23.40
CA MET A 68 7.53 10.33 -22.13
C MET A 68 6.39 11.13 -21.52
N PHE A 69 5.37 10.45 -21.01
CA PHE A 69 4.20 11.07 -20.37
C PHE A 69 4.10 10.64 -18.92
N TYR A 70 4.02 11.64 -18.04
CA TYR A 70 3.82 11.44 -16.61
C TYR A 70 2.47 12.01 -16.18
N THR A 71 1.75 11.28 -15.35
CA THR A 71 0.49 11.70 -14.72
C THR A 71 0.71 11.92 -13.24
N ALA A 72 0.12 12.98 -12.70
CA ALA A 72 0.08 13.15 -11.26
C ALA A 72 -0.89 12.13 -10.66
N LYS A 73 -0.42 11.33 -9.70
CA LYS A 73 -1.30 10.55 -8.84
C LYS A 73 -1.94 11.52 -7.86
N THR A 74 -3.07 12.11 -8.25
CA THR A 74 -4.00 12.61 -7.26
C THR A 74 -4.51 11.40 -6.49
N LEU A 75 -4.46 11.45 -5.16
CA LEU A 75 -5.12 10.44 -4.34
C LEU A 75 -6.62 10.57 -4.63
N ASN A 76 -7.12 9.75 -5.57
CA ASN A 76 -8.55 9.52 -5.68
C ASN A 76 -8.99 9.02 -4.30
N ALA A 77 -9.85 9.80 -3.65
CA ALA A 77 -10.33 9.60 -2.28
C ALA A 77 -11.16 8.31 -2.06
N VAL A 78 -10.95 7.27 -2.88
CA VAL A 78 -11.79 6.06 -2.94
C VAL A 78 -11.06 4.81 -2.46
N GLU A 79 -9.72 4.82 -2.35
CA GLU A 79 -8.98 3.61 -1.92
C GLU A 79 -8.93 3.42 -0.39
N HIS A 80 -9.10 4.49 0.40
CA HIS A 80 -9.11 4.36 1.86
C HIS A 80 -10.34 3.60 2.40
N VAL A 81 -11.50 3.73 1.74
CA VAL A 81 -12.74 3.07 2.18
C VAL A 81 -12.64 1.54 2.04
N LYS A 82 -11.98 1.04 0.98
CA LYS A 82 -11.86 -0.41 0.73
C LYS A 82 -10.91 -1.12 1.68
N SER A 83 -9.95 -0.40 2.27
CA SER A 83 -8.97 -0.97 3.20
C SER A 83 -9.51 -1.12 4.63
N GLU A 84 -10.47 -0.28 5.02
CA GLU A 84 -11.13 -0.33 6.34
C GLU A 84 -12.23 -1.39 6.36
N GLU A 85 -13.01 -1.51 5.29
CA GLU A 85 -14.09 -2.50 5.16
C GLU A 85 -13.59 -3.96 5.18
N LEU A 86 -12.36 -4.20 4.70
CA LEU A 86 -11.71 -5.51 4.76
C LEU A 86 -11.13 -5.84 6.14
N LYS A 87 -10.74 -4.83 6.93
CA LYS A 87 -10.31 -5.01 8.33
C LYS A 87 -11.48 -5.31 9.24
N GLU A 88 -12.62 -4.63 9.05
CA GLU A 88 -13.82 -4.81 9.86
C GLU A 88 -14.50 -6.17 9.60
N LYS A 89 -14.56 -6.62 8.34
CA LYS A 89 -15.05 -7.97 7.99
C LYS A 89 -14.14 -9.11 8.46
N ALA A 90 -12.84 -8.85 8.64
CA ALA A 90 -11.91 -9.83 9.21
C ALA A 90 -12.06 -9.95 10.74
N ALA A 91 -12.34 -8.83 11.44
CA ALA A 91 -12.56 -8.83 12.88
C ALA A 91 -13.88 -9.53 13.28
N ALA A 92 -14.97 -9.29 12.55
CA ALA A 92 -16.27 -9.92 12.83
C ALA A 92 -16.27 -11.45 12.65
N LYS A 93 -15.34 -12.01 11.86
CA LYS A 93 -15.22 -13.46 11.67
C LYS A 93 -14.42 -14.16 12.77
N ALA A 94 -13.67 -13.42 13.59
CA ALA A 94 -12.84 -13.98 14.66
C ALA A 94 -13.63 -14.18 15.98
N GLU A 95 -14.66 -13.36 16.26
CA GLU A 95 -15.43 -13.46 17.52
C GLU A 95 -16.46 -14.61 17.55
N VAL A 96 -16.88 -15.15 16.40
CA VAL A 96 -17.89 -16.22 16.36
C VAL A 96 -17.34 -17.58 16.82
N VAL A 97 -16.02 -17.75 16.92
CA VAL A 97 -15.40 -19.05 17.22
C VAL A 97 -15.19 -19.29 18.73
N SER A 98 -15.38 -18.29 19.61
CA SER A 98 -15.08 -18.44 21.05
C SER A 98 -16.28 -18.70 21.98
N ASN A 99 -17.50 -18.81 21.46
CA ASN A 99 -18.68 -19.16 22.27
C ASN A 99 -19.25 -20.52 21.86
N SER A 100 -18.48 -21.59 22.09
CA SER A 100 -19.05 -22.93 22.28
C SER A 100 -19.28 -23.12 23.79
N GLU A 101 -20.55 -23.22 24.17
CA GLU A 101 -21.05 -23.42 25.54
C GLU A 101 -20.38 -24.63 26.24
N PRO A 102 -20.07 -24.57 27.54
CA PRO A 102 -19.56 -25.71 28.27
C PRO A 102 -20.67 -26.70 28.61
N GLU A 103 -20.46 -27.94 28.19
CA GLU A 103 -21.25 -29.14 28.50
C GLU A 103 -21.58 -29.27 30.00
N ASP A 104 -22.83 -29.63 30.25
CA ASP A 104 -23.48 -29.83 31.54
C ASP A 104 -22.93 -31.06 32.30
N ASP A 105 -21.95 -30.86 33.19
CA ASP A 105 -21.40 -31.93 34.05
C ASP A 105 -22.26 -32.20 35.31
N ARG A 106 -23.59 -32.27 35.14
CA ARG A 106 -24.61 -32.51 36.19
C ARG A 106 -24.70 -33.96 36.67
N PHE A 107 -23.63 -34.75 36.54
CA PHE A 107 -23.61 -36.16 36.96
C PHE A 107 -22.30 -36.56 37.65
N ARG A 108 -21.90 -35.83 38.70
CA ARG A 108 -20.97 -36.39 39.71
C ARG A 108 -21.75 -37.20 40.73
N ASP A 109 -21.71 -38.51 40.51
CA ASP A 109 -22.39 -39.54 41.29
C ASP A 109 -22.17 -39.40 42.81
N LYS A 110 -23.29 -39.41 43.53
CA LYS A 110 -23.39 -39.45 44.99
C LYS A 110 -23.06 -40.86 45.48
N ARG A 111 -21.88 -41.04 46.10
CA ARG A 111 -21.63 -42.19 47.01
C ARG A 111 -20.47 -41.92 47.98
N SER A 112 -20.62 -40.90 48.83
CA SER A 112 -19.88 -40.84 50.08
C SER A 112 -20.32 -42.01 50.97
N LYS A 113 -19.45 -43.02 51.09
CA LYS A 113 -19.61 -44.12 52.04
C LYS A 113 -19.44 -43.57 53.46
N ILE A 114 -20.54 -43.51 54.19
CA ILE A 114 -20.58 -43.39 55.64
C ILE A 114 -19.99 -44.65 56.28
N LYS A 115 -19.15 -44.49 57.32
CA LYS A 115 -19.15 -45.22 58.62
C LYS A 115 -17.89 -44.80 59.41
N PHE A 116 -18.02 -43.99 60.46
CA PHE A 116 -18.45 -44.27 61.85
C PHE A 116 -17.26 -44.56 62.80
N ASP A 117 -17.07 -43.59 63.70
CA ASP A 117 -16.40 -43.50 65.01
C ASP A 117 -15.68 -44.71 65.61
N HIS A 118 -14.52 -44.49 66.25
CA HIS A 118 -14.38 -44.04 67.66
C HIS A 118 -12.88 -43.89 68.04
N PRO A 119 -12.48 -43.08 69.05
CA PRO A 119 -11.08 -42.93 69.47
C PRO A 119 -10.72 -43.89 70.60
N LEU A 120 -9.48 -44.43 70.56
CA LEU A 120 -8.51 -44.53 71.67
C LEU A 120 -7.41 -45.56 71.35
N SER A 121 -6.19 -45.17 71.73
CA SER A 121 -4.89 -45.88 71.72
C SER A 121 -4.09 -45.89 70.42
#